data_AF-A0A7V4HDA8-F1
#
_entry.id   AF-A0A7V4HDA8-F1
#
_cell.length_a   1.000
_cell.length_b   1.000
_cell.length_c   1.000
_cell.angle_alpha   90.00
_cell.angle_beta   90.00
_cell.angle_gamma   90.00
#
_symmetry.space_group_name_H-M   'P 1'
#
loop_
_entity.id
_entity.type
_entity.pdbx_description
1 polymer ?
#
loop_
_entity_poly.entity_id
_entity_poly.type
_entity_poly.pdbx_seq_one_letter_code
_entity_poly.pdbx_strand_id
1 'polypeptide(L)'
;RTPQAATEVSSRLNQTGNQSDAVYDVTIAANSQVTVNKRSVNGAFTAEQGKLKFLLILIPHAEYDMNSVQATVTLPSPLADLNSLDPRIYAIHGVGFHETQFVNAQTIQFSAYNLLQGSEVSISLTFPPSYFTLPIGEQLRVAASNLGPRGWGIVAIVFPFLTGVFLVFLLFKRWVASLHGRNNAVLTQLPNTTTPAVVGALYHGYIGRKEITATLFDLAQRGFLSIHLGLDDDIVFSKGTSLFGQKVTSLHPFEIFLLHQIFADEQNMTNGEKVTVSLERDLFSSKVAMAIINIYDAAVAEGYFIQSPNRYYLKYKIGGIILFFVGVLAILYQTFIIATPNFTLFSWVGMIAAALMIIAVTPGLPRRTRAGNAALRDWIGFRNYLTDPKPIVTNQTSEFFAYLPYAIVMDCEKEWTARWEKVALVLPSWFSAAETPYTASDYAKSIITVVNYLARKLSTARTPGVA
;
A
#
# COMPACT_ATOMS: atom_id res chain seq x y z
N ARG A 1 -34.17 -9.66 12.33
CA ARG A 1 -33.71 -10.71 11.38
C ARG A 1 -33.63 -12.01 12.15
N THR A 2 -34.59 -12.90 11.96
CA THR A 2 -34.54 -14.28 12.45
C THR A 2 -33.30 -14.96 11.85
N PRO A 3 -32.52 -15.73 12.62
CA PRO A 3 -31.36 -16.43 12.07
C PRO A 3 -31.83 -17.48 11.05
N GLN A 4 -31.44 -17.32 9.77
CA GLN A 4 -31.75 -18.26 8.68
C GLN A 4 -31.43 -19.73 9.04
N ALA A 5 -30.41 -19.95 9.88
CA ALA A 5 -30.02 -21.27 10.37
C ALA A 5 -31.10 -21.95 11.24
N ALA A 6 -31.91 -21.19 11.98
CA ALA A 6 -33.01 -21.76 12.76
C ALA A 6 -34.13 -22.27 11.84
N THR A 7 -34.44 -21.52 10.77
CA THR A 7 -35.48 -21.86 9.78
C THR A 7 -35.11 -23.08 8.92
N GLU A 8 -33.82 -23.26 8.58
CA GLU A 8 -33.33 -24.43 7.83
C GLU A 8 -33.35 -25.74 8.63
N VAL A 9 -33.24 -25.66 9.96
CA VAL A 9 -33.26 -26.84 10.84
C VAL A 9 -34.68 -27.35 11.02
N SER A 10 -35.66 -26.45 11.19
CA SER A 10 -37.08 -26.82 11.34
C SER A 10 -37.63 -27.54 10.10
N SER A 11 -37.29 -27.07 8.89
CA SER A 11 -37.79 -27.68 7.64
C SER A 11 -37.25 -29.11 7.38
N ARG A 12 -36.09 -29.47 7.96
CA ARG A 12 -35.48 -30.81 7.81
C ARG A 12 -35.81 -31.77 8.96
N LEU A 13 -36.40 -31.29 10.05
CA LEU A 13 -36.81 -32.12 11.19
C LEU A 13 -38.24 -32.67 11.05
N ASN A 14 -39.09 -32.05 10.21
CA ASN A 14 -40.49 -32.44 9.98
C ASN A 14 -40.72 -33.79 9.25
N GLN A 15 -39.68 -34.59 8.97
CA GLN A 15 -39.81 -35.81 8.14
C GLN A 15 -39.89 -37.14 8.91
N THR A 16 -39.89 -37.17 10.24
CA THR A 16 -39.76 -38.45 10.98
C THR A 16 -40.69 -38.63 12.20
N GLY A 17 -41.90 -38.06 12.18
CA GLY A 17 -42.87 -38.20 13.27
C GLY A 17 -44.28 -38.53 12.79
N ASN A 18 -45.06 -39.20 13.65
CA ASN A 18 -46.50 -39.40 13.47
C ASN A 18 -47.15 -38.01 13.25
N GLN A 19 -47.97 -37.83 12.21
CA GLN A 19 -48.44 -36.50 11.77
C GLN A 19 -49.23 -35.72 12.84
N SER A 20 -49.62 -36.39 13.95
CA SER A 20 -50.35 -35.79 15.07
C SER A 20 -49.48 -35.11 16.12
N ASP A 21 -48.22 -35.52 16.32
CA ASP A 21 -47.40 -35.09 17.47
C ASP A 21 -45.91 -34.93 17.13
N ALA A 22 -45.31 -33.81 17.55
CA ALA A 22 -43.88 -33.55 17.36
C ALA A 22 -43.13 -33.37 18.69
N VAL A 23 -41.96 -34.00 18.79
CA VAL A 23 -41.09 -33.93 19.98
C VAL A 23 -39.69 -33.47 19.57
N TYR A 24 -39.16 -32.48 20.28
CA TYR A 24 -37.83 -31.91 20.07
C TYR A 24 -36.98 -32.01 21.34
N ASP A 25 -35.87 -32.73 21.25
CA ASP A 25 -34.86 -32.78 22.31
C ASP A 25 -33.76 -31.76 22.01
N VAL A 26 -33.70 -30.70 22.80
CA VAL A 26 -32.75 -29.59 22.65
C VAL A 26 -31.72 -29.66 23.77
N THR A 27 -30.44 -29.83 23.45
CA THR A 27 -29.35 -29.78 24.43
C THR A 27 -28.44 -28.59 24.16
N ILE A 28 -28.24 -27.74 25.16
CA ILE A 28 -27.35 -26.58 25.12
C ILE A 28 -26.08 -26.91 25.90
N ALA A 29 -24.93 -26.86 25.22
CA ALA A 29 -23.62 -27.11 25.83
C ALA A 29 -23.01 -25.84 26.43
N ALA A 30 -22.04 -26.00 27.35
CA ALA A 30 -21.38 -24.90 28.05
C ALA A 30 -20.62 -23.92 27.12
N ASN A 31 -20.23 -24.40 25.94
CA ASN A 31 -19.59 -23.62 24.88
C ASN A 31 -20.60 -22.87 23.97
N SER A 32 -21.88 -22.77 24.35
CA SER A 32 -22.99 -22.20 23.57
C SER A 32 -23.36 -22.97 22.29
N GLN A 33 -22.88 -24.20 22.12
CA GLN A 33 -23.34 -25.07 21.03
C GLN A 33 -24.70 -25.66 21.36
N VAL A 34 -25.63 -25.60 20.40
CA VAL A 34 -26.97 -26.16 20.55
C VAL A 34 -27.09 -27.40 19.68
N THR A 35 -27.66 -28.46 20.22
CA THR A 35 -28.05 -29.65 19.45
C THR A 35 -29.55 -29.87 19.56
N VAL A 36 -30.21 -30.14 18.43
CA VAL A 36 -31.63 -30.48 18.36
C VAL A 36 -31.75 -31.86 17.75
N ASN A 37 -32.39 -32.80 18.43
CA ASN A 37 -32.51 -34.21 18.02
C ASN A 37 -31.15 -34.80 17.57
N LYS A 38 -30.10 -34.56 18.37
CA LYS A 38 -28.69 -34.96 18.15
C LYS A 38 -27.98 -34.32 16.95
N ARG A 39 -28.54 -33.28 16.34
CA ARG A 39 -27.91 -32.50 15.25
C ARG A 39 -27.48 -31.13 15.75
N SER A 40 -26.24 -30.72 15.44
CA SER A 40 -25.72 -29.40 15.83
C SER A 40 -26.36 -28.27 15.03
N VAL A 41 -26.76 -27.21 15.74
CA VAL A 41 -27.33 -25.98 15.18
C VAL A 41 -26.36 -24.84 15.44
N ASN A 42 -25.94 -24.17 14.37
CA ASN A 42 -25.05 -23.02 14.44
C ASN A 42 -25.85 -21.71 14.51
N GLY A 43 -25.37 -20.74 15.29
CA GLY A 43 -25.97 -19.40 15.32
C GLY A 43 -27.31 -19.29 16.05
N ALA A 44 -27.60 -20.21 16.98
CA ALA A 44 -28.86 -20.20 17.74
C ALA A 44 -28.98 -19.07 18.77
N PHE A 45 -27.87 -18.37 19.06
CA PHE A 45 -27.81 -17.25 20.00
C PHE A 45 -27.61 -15.91 19.30
N THR A 46 -28.39 -14.91 19.71
CA THR A 46 -28.27 -13.51 19.30
C THR A 46 -27.95 -12.64 20.51
N ALA A 47 -26.99 -11.72 20.37
CA ALA A 47 -26.66 -10.77 21.41
C ALA A 47 -27.63 -9.58 21.37
N GLU A 48 -28.40 -9.36 22.43
CA GLU A 48 -29.38 -8.29 22.55
C GLU A 48 -29.26 -7.63 23.94
N GLN A 49 -28.97 -6.32 23.97
CA GLN A 49 -28.82 -5.55 25.23
C GLN A 49 -27.90 -6.22 26.27
N GLY A 50 -26.80 -6.84 25.82
CA GLY A 50 -25.84 -7.48 26.72
C GLY A 50 -26.28 -8.81 27.29
N LYS A 51 -27.37 -9.39 26.80
CA LYS A 51 -27.80 -10.75 27.09
C LYS A 51 -27.72 -11.60 25.83
N LEU A 52 -27.65 -12.91 26.03
CA LEU A 52 -27.71 -13.89 24.94
C LEU A 52 -29.12 -14.42 24.83
N LYS A 53 -29.81 -14.06 23.75
CA LYS A 53 -31.13 -14.56 23.45
C LYS A 53 -31.03 -15.78 22.54
N PHE A 54 -31.52 -16.90 23.04
CA PHE A 54 -31.79 -18.11 22.28
C PHE A 54 -33.18 -18.02 21.68
N LEU A 55 -33.31 -18.32 20.40
CA LEU A 55 -34.58 -18.42 19.69
C LEU A 55 -34.54 -19.67 18.82
N LEU A 56 -35.46 -20.60 19.06
CA LEU A 56 -35.63 -21.80 18.25
C LEU A 56 -37.04 -21.83 17.68
N ILE A 57 -37.13 -21.92 16.36
CA ILE A 57 -38.40 -22.11 15.66
C ILE A 57 -38.66 -23.62 15.64
N LEU A 58 -39.68 -24.06 16.38
CA LEU A 58 -40.07 -25.48 16.42
C LEU A 58 -40.88 -25.79 15.17
N ILE A 59 -41.96 -25.05 14.96
CA ILE A 59 -42.84 -25.14 13.80
C ILE A 59 -42.88 -23.77 13.11
N PRO A 60 -42.29 -23.62 11.91
CA PRO A 60 -42.33 -22.37 11.17
C PRO A 60 -43.68 -22.13 10.50
N HIS A 61 -44.38 -23.20 10.12
CA HIS A 61 -45.74 -23.18 9.57
C HIS A 61 -46.29 -24.61 9.62
N ALA A 62 -47.38 -24.85 10.35
CA ALA A 62 -48.02 -26.17 10.40
C ALA A 62 -48.72 -26.49 9.07
N GLU A 63 -48.35 -27.58 8.40
CA GLU A 63 -48.98 -28.01 7.14
C GLU A 63 -50.35 -28.69 7.36
N TYR A 64 -50.55 -29.25 8.55
CA TYR A 64 -51.74 -30.00 8.97
C TYR A 64 -52.05 -29.69 10.45
N ASP A 65 -53.26 -30.05 10.90
CA ASP A 65 -53.62 -29.95 12.31
C ASP A 65 -52.81 -30.96 13.15
N MET A 66 -52.22 -30.49 14.26
CA MET A 66 -51.43 -31.29 15.18
C MET A 66 -52.02 -31.25 16.59
N ASN A 67 -51.98 -32.38 17.29
CA ASN A 67 -52.46 -32.51 18.66
C ASN A 67 -51.50 -31.83 19.64
N SER A 68 -50.20 -32.10 19.52
CA SER A 68 -49.20 -31.50 20.41
C SER A 68 -47.82 -31.31 19.80
N VAL A 69 -47.13 -30.29 20.29
CA VAL A 69 -45.70 -30.06 20.04
C VAL A 69 -45.01 -29.89 21.38
N GLN A 70 -44.00 -30.71 21.65
CA GLN A 70 -43.22 -30.67 22.88
C GLN A 70 -41.74 -30.45 22.59
N ALA A 71 -41.11 -29.55 23.33
CA ALA A 71 -39.68 -29.32 23.27
C ALA A 71 -39.05 -29.38 24.66
N THR A 72 -38.13 -30.30 24.85
CA THR A 72 -37.37 -30.49 26.09
C THR A 72 -36.00 -29.84 25.94
N VAL A 73 -35.75 -28.76 26.67
CA VAL A 73 -34.48 -28.02 26.66
C VAL A 73 -33.64 -28.41 27.87
N THR A 74 -32.49 -29.00 27.63
CA THR A 74 -31.49 -29.35 28.65
C THR A 74 -30.36 -28.31 28.66
N LEU A 75 -30.12 -27.73 29.83
CA LEU A 75 -29.14 -26.69 30.09
C LEU A 75 -27.78 -27.27 30.54
N PRO A 76 -26.67 -26.56 30.33
CA PRO A 76 -25.33 -27.08 30.64
C PRO A 76 -24.99 -27.10 32.14
N SER A 77 -25.62 -26.24 32.94
CA SER A 77 -25.44 -26.15 34.39
C SER A 77 -26.76 -25.76 35.06
N PRO A 78 -26.97 -26.04 36.35
CA PRO A 78 -28.20 -25.64 37.02
C PRO A 78 -28.16 -24.13 37.30
N LEU A 79 -29.26 -23.44 37.03
CA LEU A 79 -29.39 -22.01 37.34
C LEU A 79 -29.99 -21.82 38.73
N ALA A 80 -29.36 -20.93 39.53
CA ALA A 80 -29.82 -20.61 40.88
C ALA A 80 -31.10 -19.76 40.90
N ASP A 81 -31.34 -18.97 39.84
CA ASP A 81 -32.56 -18.17 39.66
C ASP A 81 -33.17 -18.46 38.29
N LEU A 82 -34.21 -19.29 38.27
CA LEU A 82 -34.92 -19.68 37.05
C LEU A 82 -35.71 -18.52 36.42
N ASN A 83 -36.04 -17.48 37.19
CA ASN A 83 -36.73 -16.29 36.66
C ASN A 83 -35.83 -15.45 35.77
N SER A 84 -34.51 -15.57 35.92
CA SER A 84 -33.52 -14.86 35.10
C SER A 84 -33.50 -15.31 33.63
N LEU A 85 -34.08 -16.48 33.33
CA LEU A 85 -34.13 -17.07 31.99
C LEU A 85 -35.19 -16.46 31.08
N ASP A 86 -36.22 -15.81 31.64
CA ASP A 86 -37.39 -15.29 30.92
C ASP A 86 -37.88 -16.27 29.81
N PRO A 87 -38.26 -17.52 30.16
CA PRO A 87 -38.67 -18.51 29.18
C PRO A 87 -40.01 -18.11 28.55
N ARG A 88 -40.04 -18.04 27.22
CA ARG A 88 -41.23 -17.66 26.47
C ARG A 88 -41.48 -18.64 25.34
N ILE A 89 -42.75 -19.00 25.17
CA ILE A 89 -43.24 -19.66 23.97
C ILE A 89 -44.06 -18.66 23.16
N TYR A 90 -43.71 -18.52 21.90
CA TYR A 90 -44.43 -17.73 20.91
C TYR A 90 -45.27 -18.70 20.09
N ALA A 91 -46.56 -18.77 20.44
CA ALA A 91 -47.57 -19.55 19.75
C ALA A 91 -48.42 -18.60 18.91
N ILE A 92 -48.16 -18.54 17.61
CA ILE A 92 -48.72 -17.56 16.68
C ILE A 92 -49.75 -18.27 15.80
N HIS A 93 -50.97 -17.71 15.74
CA HIS A 93 -52.10 -18.17 14.94
C HIS A 93 -52.55 -19.63 15.20
N GLY A 94 -53.75 -19.82 15.77
CA GLY A 94 -54.38 -21.16 15.78
C GLY A 94 -53.79 -22.20 16.73
N VAL A 95 -53.13 -21.78 17.82
CA VAL A 95 -52.69 -22.69 18.91
C VAL A 95 -53.66 -22.58 20.09
N GLY A 96 -54.24 -23.69 20.53
CA GLY A 96 -55.26 -23.70 21.58
C GLY A 96 -54.72 -23.33 22.96
N PHE A 97 -53.67 -24.01 23.41
CA PHE A 97 -53.04 -23.74 24.70
C PHE A 97 -51.55 -24.05 24.67
N HIS A 98 -50.77 -23.38 25.52
CA HIS A 98 -49.35 -23.61 25.68
C HIS A 98 -48.95 -23.52 27.15
N GLU A 99 -47.94 -24.28 27.52
CA GLU A 99 -47.36 -24.26 28.87
C GLU A 99 -45.85 -24.35 28.83
N THR A 100 -45.24 -23.88 29.91
CA THR A 100 -43.81 -24.00 30.17
C THR A 100 -43.64 -24.54 31.57
N GLN A 101 -43.01 -25.70 31.69
CA GLN A 101 -42.80 -26.39 32.94
C GLN A 101 -41.30 -26.59 33.18
N PHE A 102 -40.86 -26.35 34.42
CA PHE A 102 -39.51 -26.67 34.84
C PHE A 102 -39.51 -28.08 35.42
N VAL A 103 -38.96 -29.05 34.67
CA VAL A 103 -38.88 -30.45 35.08
C VAL A 103 -37.86 -30.62 36.21
N ASN A 104 -36.75 -29.89 36.13
CA ASN A 104 -35.74 -29.77 37.17
C ASN A 104 -34.91 -28.47 36.96
N ALA A 105 -33.87 -28.23 37.76
CA ALA A 105 -33.02 -27.04 37.67
C ALA A 105 -32.18 -26.91 36.37
N GLN A 106 -32.17 -27.94 35.52
CA GLN A 106 -31.45 -28.00 34.25
C GLN A 106 -32.35 -28.29 33.04
N THR A 107 -33.62 -28.65 33.24
CA THR A 107 -34.50 -29.11 32.17
C THR A 107 -35.80 -28.33 32.17
N ILE A 108 -36.09 -27.70 31.04
CA ILE A 108 -37.31 -26.92 30.78
C ILE A 108 -38.09 -27.61 29.68
N GLN A 109 -39.37 -27.86 29.91
CA GLN A 109 -40.27 -28.44 28.94
C GLN A 109 -41.26 -27.37 28.46
N PHE A 110 -41.32 -27.21 27.15
CA PHE A 110 -42.28 -26.35 26.46
C PHE A 110 -43.29 -27.24 25.75
N SER A 111 -44.58 -26.99 25.96
CA SER A 111 -45.65 -27.74 25.31
C SER A 111 -46.65 -26.80 24.67
N ALA A 112 -47.10 -27.11 23.45
CA ALA A 112 -48.20 -26.47 22.76
C ALA A 112 -49.20 -27.53 22.30
N TYR A 113 -50.49 -27.24 22.39
CA TYR A 113 -51.57 -28.18 22.11
C TYR A 113 -52.61 -27.58 21.16
N ASN A 114 -53.29 -28.45 20.40
CA ASN A 114 -54.33 -28.10 19.43
C ASN A 114 -53.83 -27.05 18.43
N LEU A 115 -52.83 -27.42 17.64
CA LEU A 115 -52.24 -26.58 16.61
C LEU A 115 -53.02 -26.75 15.32
N LEU A 116 -53.65 -25.69 14.84
CA LEU A 116 -54.33 -25.67 13.55
C LEU A 116 -53.33 -25.49 12.40
N GLN A 117 -53.73 -25.86 11.18
CA GLN A 117 -52.99 -25.56 9.96
C GLN A 117 -52.63 -24.06 9.88
N GLY A 118 -51.37 -23.76 9.58
CA GLY A 118 -50.82 -22.40 9.50
C GLY A 118 -50.30 -21.83 10.82
N SER A 119 -50.35 -22.61 11.92
CA SER A 119 -49.78 -22.20 13.20
C SER A 119 -48.25 -22.19 13.20
N GLU A 120 -47.67 -21.25 13.95
CA GLU A 120 -46.23 -21.14 14.16
C GLU A 120 -45.92 -21.25 15.66
N VAL A 121 -44.92 -22.05 16.01
CA VAL A 121 -44.48 -22.23 17.39
C VAL A 121 -42.97 -22.03 17.49
N SER A 122 -42.57 -21.08 18.31
CA SER A 122 -41.16 -20.79 18.60
C SER A 122 -40.93 -20.65 20.10
N ILE A 123 -39.74 -21.01 20.57
CA ILE A 123 -39.34 -20.85 21.99
C ILE A 123 -38.18 -19.88 22.10
N SER A 124 -38.14 -19.11 23.18
CA SER A 124 -37.05 -18.19 23.48
C SER A 124 -36.62 -18.28 24.94
N LEU A 125 -35.31 -18.24 25.13
CA LEU A 125 -34.65 -18.21 26.44
C LEU A 125 -33.61 -17.09 26.43
N THR A 126 -33.48 -16.36 27.53
CA THR A 126 -32.50 -15.30 27.68
C THR A 126 -31.47 -15.66 28.74
N PHE A 127 -30.19 -15.64 28.37
CA PHE A 127 -29.10 -16.02 29.26
C PHE A 127 -28.20 -14.83 29.59
N PRO A 128 -27.67 -14.75 30.83
CA PRO A 128 -26.58 -13.84 31.12
C PRO A 128 -25.31 -14.31 30.38
N PRO A 129 -24.46 -13.40 29.87
CA PRO A 129 -23.26 -13.78 29.11
C PRO A 129 -22.27 -14.65 29.88
N SER A 130 -22.24 -14.50 31.22
CA SER A 130 -21.38 -15.26 32.13
C SER A 130 -21.79 -16.74 32.28
N TYR A 131 -22.95 -17.13 31.75
CA TYR A 131 -23.44 -18.50 31.84
C TYR A 131 -22.71 -19.47 30.91
N PHE A 132 -22.16 -18.96 29.81
CA PHE A 132 -21.44 -19.77 28.82
C PHE A 132 -19.96 -19.40 28.78
N THR A 133 -19.10 -20.36 28.46
CA THR A 133 -17.70 -20.10 28.09
C THR A 133 -17.65 -19.75 26.61
N LEU A 134 -17.99 -18.51 26.29
CA LEU A 134 -18.07 -18.03 24.90
C LEU A 134 -16.67 -17.90 24.27
N PRO A 135 -16.50 -18.23 22.98
CA PRO A 135 -15.30 -17.87 22.22
C PRO A 135 -15.09 -16.35 22.21
N ILE A 136 -13.82 -15.90 22.06
CA ILE A 136 -13.45 -14.47 22.04
C ILE A 136 -14.30 -13.67 21.05
N GLY A 137 -14.60 -14.21 19.87
CA GLY A 137 -15.44 -13.53 18.87
C GLY A 137 -16.87 -13.25 19.37
N GLU A 138 -17.47 -14.19 20.08
CA GLU A 138 -18.81 -14.05 20.67
C GLU A 138 -18.82 -13.10 21.88
N GLN A 139 -17.77 -13.14 22.69
CA GLN A 139 -17.58 -12.17 23.78
C GLN A 139 -17.48 -10.73 23.24
N LEU A 140 -16.70 -10.52 22.17
CA LEU A 140 -16.60 -9.22 21.51
C LEU A 140 -17.93 -8.78 20.89
N ARG A 141 -18.72 -9.71 20.33
CA ARG A 141 -20.05 -9.42 19.76
C ARG A 141 -21.04 -8.95 20.83
N VAL A 142 -21.08 -9.64 21.97
CA VAL A 142 -21.92 -9.25 23.12
C VAL A 142 -21.44 -7.94 23.76
N ALA A 143 -20.13 -7.75 23.88
CA ALA A 143 -19.57 -6.48 24.36
C ALA A 143 -19.92 -5.32 23.42
N ALA A 144 -19.83 -5.53 22.11
CA ALA A 144 -20.17 -4.54 21.09
C ALA A 144 -21.66 -4.17 21.08
N SER A 145 -22.57 -5.11 21.37
CA SER A 145 -24.01 -4.82 21.48
C SER A 145 -24.37 -4.02 22.73
N ASN A 146 -23.50 -4.03 23.75
CA ASN A 146 -23.61 -3.19 24.94
C ASN A 146 -23.06 -1.78 24.76
N LEU A 147 -22.26 -1.53 23.71
CA LEU A 147 -21.73 -0.20 23.47
C LEU A 147 -22.84 0.73 22.98
N GLY A 148 -23.17 1.71 23.80
CA GLY A 148 -24.03 2.82 23.38
C GLY A 148 -23.35 3.71 22.33
N PRO A 149 -24.06 4.72 21.79
CA PRO A 149 -23.53 5.60 20.74
C PRO A 149 -22.19 6.26 21.11
N ARG A 150 -22.02 6.68 22.37
CA ARG A 150 -20.77 7.27 22.89
C ARG A 150 -19.61 6.27 22.84
N GLY A 151 -19.85 5.00 23.18
CA GLY A 151 -18.84 3.94 23.13
C GLY A 151 -18.37 3.69 21.70
N TRP A 152 -19.31 3.59 20.77
CA TRP A 152 -18.99 3.49 19.34
C TRP A 152 -18.22 4.71 18.81
N GLY A 153 -18.51 5.92 19.31
CA GLY A 153 -17.73 7.11 18.97
C GLY A 153 -16.28 7.08 19.44
N ILE A 154 -16.02 6.57 20.64
CA ILE A 154 -14.64 6.40 21.14
C ILE A 154 -13.90 5.39 20.27
N VAL A 155 -14.51 4.24 19.97
CA VAL A 155 -13.90 3.21 19.10
C VAL A 155 -13.58 3.78 17.72
N ALA A 156 -14.48 4.56 17.14
CA ALA A 156 -14.32 5.20 15.83
C ALA A 156 -13.16 6.20 15.77
N ILE A 157 -12.75 6.78 16.90
CA ILE A 157 -11.62 7.72 16.98
C ILE A 157 -10.32 6.99 17.30
N VAL A 158 -10.35 6.08 18.29
CA VAL A 158 -9.16 5.42 18.83
C VAL A 158 -8.54 4.46 17.81
N PHE A 159 -9.35 3.68 17.08
CA PHE A 159 -8.81 2.70 16.13
C PHE A 159 -8.03 3.36 14.97
N PRO A 160 -8.58 4.36 14.27
CA PRO A 160 -7.82 5.05 13.23
C PRO A 160 -6.61 5.80 13.79
N PHE A 161 -6.73 6.38 14.98
CA PHE A 161 -5.60 7.04 15.64
C PHE A 161 -4.45 6.06 15.91
N LEU A 162 -4.73 4.90 16.52
CA LEU A 162 -3.74 3.86 16.77
C LEU A 162 -3.14 3.31 15.47
N THR A 163 -3.97 3.14 14.44
CA THR A 163 -3.50 2.71 13.11
C THR A 163 -2.57 3.74 12.49
N GLY A 164 -2.92 5.03 12.58
CA GLY A 164 -2.07 6.14 12.14
C GLY A 164 -0.75 6.18 12.89
N VAL A 165 -0.77 6.11 14.23
CA VAL A 165 0.45 6.06 15.06
C VAL A 165 1.31 4.85 14.70
N PHE A 166 0.72 3.68 14.50
CA PHE A 166 1.45 2.48 14.09
C PHE A 166 2.09 2.63 12.71
N LEU A 167 1.38 3.22 11.74
CA LEU A 167 1.95 3.55 10.43
C LEU A 167 3.09 4.56 10.56
N VAL A 168 2.90 5.67 11.30
CA VAL A 168 3.97 6.64 11.60
C VAL A 168 5.18 5.93 12.22
N PHE A 169 4.98 5.01 13.15
CA PHE A 169 6.05 4.25 13.79
C PHE A 169 6.81 3.34 12.81
N LEU A 170 6.10 2.61 11.95
CA LEU A 170 6.73 1.79 10.91
C LEU A 170 7.53 2.65 9.92
N LEU A 171 6.97 3.81 9.55
CA LEU A 171 7.61 4.78 8.68
C LEU A 171 8.84 5.39 9.35
N PHE A 172 8.75 5.76 10.63
CA PHE A 172 9.86 6.28 11.42
C PHE A 172 10.98 5.26 11.54
N LYS A 173 10.67 4.00 11.85
CA LYS A 173 11.68 2.92 11.86
C LYS A 173 12.40 2.78 10.52
N ARG A 174 11.66 2.91 9.41
CA ARG A 174 12.25 2.81 8.08
C ARG A 174 13.04 4.06 7.69
N TRP A 175 12.60 5.24 8.11
CA TRP A 175 13.36 6.49 7.95
C TRP A 175 14.66 6.44 8.74
N VAL A 176 14.64 6.02 10.01
CA VAL A 176 15.86 5.80 10.81
C VAL A 176 16.78 4.77 10.16
N ALA A 177 16.23 3.70 9.59
CA ALA A 177 17.03 2.74 8.81
C ALA A 177 17.70 3.39 7.57
N SER A 178 17.05 4.37 6.93
CA SER A 178 17.65 5.14 5.83
C SER A 178 18.74 6.12 6.26
N LEU A 179 18.75 6.56 7.53
CA LEU A 179 19.79 7.41 8.11
C LEU A 179 21.12 6.67 8.38
N HIS A 180 21.18 5.35 8.23
CA HIS A 180 22.41 4.56 8.39
C HIS A 180 23.47 4.84 7.30
N GLY A 181 23.23 5.85 6.44
CA GLY A 181 24.18 6.44 5.51
C GLY A 181 25.12 7.50 6.13
N ARG A 182 25.05 7.83 7.44
CA ARG A 182 26.04 8.71 8.07
C ARG A 182 27.41 8.03 8.11
N ASN A 183 28.17 8.20 7.04
CA ASN A 183 29.58 7.86 6.96
C ASN A 183 30.37 9.16 7.11
N ASN A 184 31.26 9.23 8.10
CA ASN A 184 32.21 10.34 8.23
C ASN A 184 33.51 10.07 7.46
N ALA A 185 33.68 8.87 6.89
CA ALA A 185 34.82 8.58 6.04
C ALA A 185 34.78 9.48 4.79
N VAL A 186 35.96 9.85 4.33
CA VAL A 186 36.16 10.61 3.10
C VAL A 186 36.86 9.66 2.12
N LEU A 187 36.18 9.31 1.03
CA LEU A 187 36.75 8.52 -0.04
C LEU A 187 37.10 9.46 -1.19
N THR A 188 38.38 9.51 -1.59
CA THR A 188 38.85 10.45 -2.62
C THR A 188 38.67 9.92 -4.05
N GLN A 189 38.43 8.62 -4.20
CA GLN A 189 38.25 7.93 -5.47
C GLN A 189 36.84 7.35 -5.58
N LEU A 190 36.39 7.06 -6.81
CA LEU A 190 35.11 6.39 -7.02
C LEU A 190 35.08 5.06 -6.25
N PRO A 191 34.03 4.82 -5.43
CA PRO A 191 33.90 3.57 -4.70
C PRO A 191 33.80 2.34 -5.60
N ASN A 192 33.13 2.47 -6.75
CA ASN A 192 32.92 1.41 -7.72
C ASN A 192 32.62 2.00 -9.11
N THR A 193 32.38 1.13 -10.09
CA THR A 193 32.10 1.50 -11.49
C THR A 193 30.61 1.70 -11.79
N THR A 194 29.78 1.91 -10.76
CA THR A 194 28.33 2.09 -10.93
C THR A 194 28.04 3.40 -11.66
N THR A 195 27.11 3.35 -12.62
CA THR A 195 26.75 4.52 -13.43
C THR A 195 26.11 5.65 -12.60
N PRO A 196 26.27 6.93 -12.98
CA PRO A 196 25.73 8.06 -12.22
C PRO A 196 24.22 7.98 -12.00
N ALA A 197 23.44 7.50 -12.97
CA ALA A 197 21.99 7.34 -12.80
C ALA A 197 21.63 6.31 -11.73
N VAL A 198 22.37 5.20 -11.64
CA VAL A 198 22.17 4.20 -10.59
C VAL A 198 22.60 4.74 -9.23
N VAL A 199 23.67 5.53 -9.16
CA VAL A 199 24.09 6.24 -7.93
C VAL A 199 23.02 7.23 -7.47
N GLY A 200 22.46 8.04 -8.38
CA GLY A 200 21.36 8.95 -8.07
C GLY A 200 20.11 8.21 -7.59
N ALA A 201 19.75 7.10 -8.26
CA ALA A 201 18.67 6.23 -7.81
C ALA A 201 18.95 5.65 -6.41
N LEU A 202 20.19 5.27 -6.12
CA LEU A 202 20.60 4.77 -4.82
C LEU A 202 20.52 5.86 -3.74
N TYR A 203 20.94 7.09 -4.05
CA TYR A 203 20.96 8.23 -3.15
C TYR A 203 19.55 8.77 -2.87
N HIS A 204 18.80 9.14 -3.92
CA HIS A 204 17.47 9.75 -3.82
C HIS A 204 16.32 8.73 -3.67
N GLY A 205 16.50 7.50 -4.12
CA GLY A 205 15.43 6.49 -4.16
C GLY A 205 14.42 6.69 -5.30
N TYR A 206 14.61 7.72 -6.13
CA TYR A 206 13.89 7.96 -7.37
C TYR A 206 14.85 8.43 -8.46
N ILE A 207 14.40 8.39 -9.72
CA ILE A 207 15.13 8.89 -10.89
C ILE A 207 14.38 10.08 -11.44
N GLY A 208 15.05 11.22 -11.50
CA GLY A 208 14.55 12.45 -12.07
C GLY A 208 15.40 12.92 -13.24
N ARG A 209 15.42 14.24 -13.41
CA ARG A 209 16.09 14.89 -14.54
C ARG A 209 17.60 14.89 -14.39
N LYS A 210 18.07 15.05 -13.16
CA LYS A 210 19.51 15.09 -12.81
C LYS A 210 20.20 13.79 -13.19
N GLU A 211 19.57 12.64 -12.96
CA GLU A 211 20.10 11.32 -13.33
C GLU A 211 20.22 11.15 -14.84
N ILE A 212 19.22 11.61 -15.60
CA ILE A 212 19.26 11.57 -17.08
C ILE A 212 20.38 12.48 -17.59
N THR A 213 20.47 13.71 -17.08
CA THR A 213 21.54 14.64 -17.45
C THR A 213 22.92 14.09 -17.12
N ALA A 214 23.12 13.56 -15.91
CA ALA A 214 24.39 12.96 -15.51
C ALA A 214 24.78 11.76 -16.38
N THR A 215 23.81 10.92 -16.77
CA THR A 215 24.04 9.83 -17.74
C THR A 215 24.52 10.38 -19.07
N LEU A 216 23.94 11.48 -19.53
CA LEU A 216 24.31 12.10 -20.80
C LEU A 216 25.76 12.63 -20.78
N PHE A 217 26.16 13.26 -19.68
CA PHE A 217 27.55 13.69 -19.46
C PHE A 217 28.51 12.51 -19.31
N ASP A 218 28.13 11.43 -18.63
CA ASP A 218 28.92 10.18 -18.55
C ASP A 218 29.15 9.57 -19.94
N LEU A 219 28.10 9.50 -20.76
CA LEU A 219 28.19 9.04 -22.15
C LEU A 219 29.06 9.96 -23.01
N ALA A 220 29.01 11.27 -22.77
CA ALA A 220 29.89 12.22 -23.45
C ALA A 220 31.36 12.00 -23.10
N GLN A 221 31.64 11.82 -21.80
CA GLN A 221 32.98 11.54 -21.30
C GLN A 221 33.54 10.22 -21.85
N ARG A 222 32.69 9.20 -21.98
CA ARG A 222 33.04 7.91 -22.60
C ARG A 222 33.17 7.99 -24.13
N GLY A 223 32.89 9.15 -24.73
CA GLY A 223 33.08 9.44 -26.15
C GLY A 223 31.93 9.01 -27.06
N PHE A 224 30.77 8.68 -26.50
CA PHE A 224 29.56 8.32 -27.26
C PHE A 224 28.74 9.54 -27.70
N LEU A 225 28.98 10.69 -27.09
CA LEU A 225 28.25 11.93 -27.33
C LEU A 225 29.21 13.13 -27.31
N SER A 226 28.90 14.17 -28.06
CA SER A 226 29.45 15.51 -27.85
C SER A 226 28.32 16.53 -27.64
N ILE A 227 28.57 17.50 -26.77
CA ILE A 227 27.61 18.54 -26.35
C ILE A 227 28.15 19.89 -26.82
N HIS A 228 27.33 20.62 -27.58
CA HIS A 228 27.66 21.95 -28.10
C HIS A 228 26.65 22.96 -27.55
N LEU A 229 27.14 24.00 -26.84
CA LEU A 229 26.33 25.13 -26.37
C LEU A 229 26.48 26.33 -27.30
N GLY A 230 25.36 26.75 -27.88
CA GLY A 230 25.23 27.97 -28.69
C GLY A 230 25.06 29.24 -27.85
N LEU A 231 24.90 30.38 -28.53
CA LEU A 231 24.79 31.72 -27.92
C LEU A 231 23.42 31.98 -27.27
N ASP A 232 22.34 31.37 -27.76
CA ASP A 232 20.96 31.57 -27.29
C ASP A 232 20.48 30.49 -26.29
N ASP A 233 21.39 29.92 -25.48
CA ASP A 233 21.14 28.72 -24.65
C ASP A 233 20.69 27.49 -25.47
N ASP A 234 20.89 27.51 -26.79
CA ASP A 234 20.62 26.39 -27.67
C ASP A 234 21.63 25.27 -27.44
N ILE A 235 21.12 24.07 -27.21
CA ILE A 235 21.92 22.89 -26.90
C ILE A 235 21.79 21.90 -28.04
N VAL A 236 22.93 21.64 -28.68
CA VAL A 236 23.04 20.67 -29.76
C VAL A 236 23.83 19.46 -29.26
N PHE A 237 23.29 18.29 -29.58
CA PHE A 237 23.96 17.03 -29.32
C PHE A 237 24.44 16.44 -30.64
N SER A 238 25.70 16.03 -30.69
CA SER A 238 26.29 15.36 -31.84
C SER A 238 26.82 13.98 -31.44
N LYS A 239 26.89 13.07 -32.41
CA LYS A 239 27.38 11.71 -32.19
C LYS A 239 28.87 11.74 -31.87
N GLY A 240 29.28 11.08 -30.79
CA GLY A 240 30.69 10.94 -30.45
C GLY A 240 31.42 9.95 -31.38
N THR A 241 32.73 10.11 -31.52
CA THR A 241 33.58 9.27 -32.39
C THR A 241 33.61 7.80 -31.98
N SER A 242 33.28 7.48 -30.71
CA SER A 242 33.28 6.11 -30.18
C SER A 242 31.95 5.36 -30.35
N LEU A 243 30.95 5.94 -31.04
CA LEU A 243 29.70 5.24 -31.39
C LEU A 243 29.88 4.13 -32.45
N PHE A 244 31.06 4.05 -33.07
CA PHE A 244 31.37 3.07 -34.11
C PHE A 244 32.23 1.92 -33.53
N GLY A 245 31.68 0.69 -33.46
CA GLY A 245 32.43 -0.55 -33.19
C GLY A 245 32.27 -1.20 -31.80
N GLN A 246 33.27 -1.99 -31.41
CA GLN A 246 33.33 -2.92 -30.24
C GLN A 246 33.04 -2.26 -28.85
N LYS A 247 33.00 -0.93 -28.78
CA LYS A 247 32.70 -0.16 -27.55
C LYS A 247 31.22 -0.10 -27.19
N VAL A 248 30.30 -0.26 -28.15
CA VAL A 248 28.84 -0.25 -27.89
C VAL A 248 28.43 -1.43 -26.98
N THR A 249 29.17 -2.54 -27.01
CA THR A 249 28.92 -3.72 -26.17
C THR A 249 29.15 -3.47 -24.67
N SER A 250 29.78 -2.35 -24.30
CA SER A 250 30.02 -1.95 -22.89
C SER A 250 28.92 -1.04 -22.30
N LEU A 251 27.88 -0.73 -23.08
CA LEU A 251 26.79 0.15 -22.65
C LEU A 251 25.66 -0.65 -21.98
N HIS A 252 25.06 -0.07 -20.95
CA HIS A 252 23.87 -0.64 -20.35
C HIS A 252 22.66 -0.50 -21.30
N PRO A 253 21.65 -1.39 -21.20
CA PRO A 253 20.45 -1.31 -22.04
C PRO A 253 19.73 0.05 -21.98
N PHE A 254 19.76 0.72 -20.82
CA PHE A 254 19.16 2.05 -20.68
C PHE A 254 19.97 3.15 -21.39
N GLU A 255 21.31 3.03 -21.44
CA GLU A 255 22.18 3.99 -22.13
C GLU A 255 22.00 3.89 -23.64
N ILE A 256 21.96 2.66 -24.17
CA ILE A 256 21.65 2.37 -25.57
C ILE A 256 20.29 2.97 -25.93
N PHE A 257 19.29 2.75 -25.07
CA PHE A 257 17.96 3.28 -25.28
C PHE A 257 17.93 4.82 -25.31
N LEU A 258 18.61 5.49 -24.37
CA LEU A 258 18.72 6.95 -24.35
C LEU A 258 19.40 7.49 -25.61
N LEU A 259 20.52 6.89 -26.03
CA LEU A 259 21.21 7.26 -27.27
C LEU A 259 20.31 7.08 -28.49
N HIS A 260 19.60 5.95 -28.59
CA HIS A 260 18.64 5.72 -29.67
C HIS A 260 17.51 6.73 -29.68
N GLN A 261 17.01 7.17 -28.54
CA GLN A 261 15.98 8.21 -28.53
C GLN A 261 16.55 9.54 -29.03
N ILE A 262 17.73 9.94 -28.53
CA ILE A 262 18.39 11.20 -28.93
C ILE A 262 18.73 11.21 -30.43
N PHE A 263 19.08 10.07 -31.01
CA PHE A 263 19.53 9.95 -32.41
C PHE A 263 18.57 9.17 -33.34
N ALA A 264 17.27 9.10 -33.00
CA ALA A 264 16.32 8.11 -33.51
C ALA A 264 16.09 8.01 -35.03
N ASP A 265 16.59 8.92 -35.87
CA ASP A 265 16.04 9.10 -37.23
C ASP A 265 17.07 9.22 -38.37
N GLU A 266 18.26 8.61 -38.26
CA GLU A 266 19.22 8.61 -39.38
C GLU A 266 19.68 7.21 -39.76
N GLN A 267 18.84 6.59 -40.59
CA GLN A 267 19.11 5.36 -41.34
C GLN A 267 20.07 5.57 -42.54
N ASN A 268 20.67 6.75 -42.71
CA ASN A 268 21.67 7.01 -43.74
C ASN A 268 23.03 7.30 -43.11
N MET A 269 23.67 6.23 -42.65
CA MET A 269 25.05 6.23 -42.18
C MET A 269 26.01 6.32 -43.37
N THR A 270 26.63 7.48 -43.56
CA THR A 270 27.94 7.60 -44.23
C THR A 270 28.91 8.46 -43.42
N ASN A 271 30.18 8.10 -43.52
CA ASN A 271 31.32 8.60 -42.76
C ASN A 271 31.35 10.14 -42.55
N GLY A 272 31.50 10.55 -41.29
CA GLY A 272 32.12 11.84 -40.95
C GLY A 272 31.22 13.07 -40.98
N GLU A 273 29.92 12.94 -41.24
CA GLU A 273 29.03 14.10 -41.23
C GLU A 273 28.62 14.46 -39.79
N LYS A 274 28.84 15.74 -39.42
CA LYS A 274 28.43 16.31 -38.14
C LYS A 274 26.90 16.41 -38.11
N VAL A 275 26.27 15.34 -37.68
CA VAL A 275 24.83 15.34 -37.41
C VAL A 275 24.58 16.20 -36.18
N THR A 276 24.05 17.38 -36.45
CA THR A 276 23.64 18.39 -35.47
C THR A 276 22.18 18.10 -35.16
N VAL A 277 21.90 17.36 -34.09
CA VAL A 277 20.53 17.17 -33.64
C VAL A 277 20.19 18.34 -32.73
N SER A 278 19.44 19.32 -33.24
CA SER A 278 18.63 20.18 -32.36
C SER A 278 17.58 19.26 -31.73
N LEU A 279 17.47 19.26 -30.40
CA LEU A 279 16.45 18.49 -29.66
C LEU A 279 15.04 19.09 -29.86
N GLU A 280 14.65 19.31 -31.12
CA GLU A 280 13.38 19.88 -31.53
C GLU A 280 12.28 18.82 -31.70
N ARG A 281 12.62 17.54 -31.83
CA ARG A 281 11.64 16.45 -32.04
C ARG A 281 11.20 15.78 -30.73
N ASP A 282 9.93 15.38 -30.68
CA ASP A 282 9.18 14.78 -29.56
C ASP A 282 9.90 13.62 -28.85
N LEU A 283 10.84 13.94 -27.95
CA LEU A 283 11.64 12.95 -27.25
C LEU A 283 10.93 12.21 -26.10
N PHE A 284 9.65 12.45 -25.85
CA PHE A 284 9.05 12.01 -24.58
C PHE A 284 7.58 11.57 -24.75
N SER A 285 7.38 10.49 -25.50
CA SER A 285 6.29 9.53 -25.30
C SER A 285 6.70 8.48 -24.25
N SER A 286 5.86 7.48 -23.95
CA SER A 286 6.01 6.34 -23.01
C SER A 286 7.41 5.67 -22.92
N LYS A 287 8.27 5.96 -23.89
CA LYS A 287 9.66 5.55 -24.07
C LYS A 287 10.60 5.99 -22.94
N VAL A 288 10.56 7.22 -22.43
CA VAL A 288 11.48 7.61 -21.32
C VAL A 288 11.11 6.97 -19.99
N ALA A 289 9.82 6.65 -19.79
CA ALA A 289 9.44 5.79 -18.67
C ALA A 289 10.13 4.42 -18.77
N MET A 290 10.34 3.89 -19.98
CA MET A 290 11.14 2.67 -20.18
C MET A 290 12.61 2.87 -19.84
N ALA A 291 13.23 4.01 -20.18
CA ALA A 291 14.60 4.31 -19.77
C ALA A 291 14.74 4.32 -18.23
N ILE A 292 13.81 4.96 -17.53
CA ILE A 292 13.75 4.99 -16.07
C ILE A 292 13.58 3.58 -15.49
N ILE A 293 12.67 2.77 -16.07
CA ILE A 293 12.49 1.37 -15.67
C ILE A 293 13.78 0.58 -15.84
N ASN A 294 14.46 0.72 -16.98
CA ASN A 294 15.71 0.02 -17.26
C ASN A 294 16.85 0.43 -16.32
N ILE A 295 16.91 1.70 -15.87
CA ILE A 295 17.87 2.13 -14.85
C ILE A 295 17.55 1.45 -13.50
N TYR A 296 16.28 1.36 -13.10
CA TYR A 296 15.92 0.61 -11.89
C TYR A 296 16.25 -0.87 -12.00
N ASP A 297 16.03 -1.47 -13.16
CA ASP A 297 16.35 -2.88 -13.41
C ASP A 297 17.88 -3.10 -13.37
N ALA A 298 18.68 -2.15 -13.89
CA ALA A 298 20.14 -2.17 -13.73
C ALA A 298 20.55 -2.05 -12.24
N ALA A 299 19.91 -1.16 -11.48
CA ALA A 299 20.18 -1.01 -10.04
C ALA A 299 19.79 -2.26 -9.22
N VAL A 300 18.76 -3.00 -9.67
CA VAL A 300 18.38 -4.30 -9.09
C VAL A 300 19.38 -5.38 -9.50
N ALA A 301 19.83 -5.40 -10.76
CA ALA A 301 20.83 -6.35 -11.25
C ALA A 301 22.19 -6.19 -10.54
N GLU A 302 22.58 -4.97 -10.19
CA GLU A 302 23.74 -4.67 -9.33
C GLU A 302 23.51 -5.06 -7.85
N GLY A 303 22.30 -5.51 -7.49
CA GLY A 303 21.97 -6.00 -6.16
C GLY A 303 21.69 -4.91 -5.13
N TYR A 304 21.51 -3.65 -5.54
CA TYR A 304 21.28 -2.54 -4.60
C TYR A 304 19.83 -2.46 -4.09
N PHE A 305 18.87 -2.94 -4.88
CA PHE A 305 17.45 -2.95 -4.55
C PHE A 305 16.86 -4.35 -4.55
N ILE A 306 15.94 -4.64 -3.61
CA ILE A 306 15.25 -5.94 -3.51
C ILE A 306 14.28 -6.13 -4.69
N GLN A 307 13.67 -5.04 -5.14
CA GLN A 307 12.70 -5.00 -6.23
C GLN A 307 12.76 -3.62 -6.88
N SER A 308 12.41 -3.51 -8.15
CA SER A 308 12.36 -2.22 -8.84
C SER A 308 11.44 -1.25 -8.09
N PRO A 309 11.98 -0.10 -7.61
CA PRO A 309 11.25 0.85 -6.78
C PRO A 309 9.92 1.29 -7.39
N ASN A 310 9.86 1.46 -8.72
CA ASN A 310 8.66 1.85 -9.45
C ASN A 310 7.47 0.89 -9.21
N ARG A 311 7.68 -0.43 -9.32
CA ARG A 311 6.62 -1.43 -9.12
C ARG A 311 6.16 -1.49 -7.66
N TYR A 312 7.11 -1.32 -6.73
CA TYR A 312 6.82 -1.27 -5.31
C TYR A 312 5.94 -0.06 -4.99
N TYR A 313 6.36 1.16 -5.36
CA TYR A 313 5.60 2.38 -5.09
C TYR A 313 4.22 2.37 -5.75
N LEU A 314 4.12 1.89 -6.99
CA LEU A 314 2.85 1.84 -7.71
C LEU A 314 1.83 0.93 -7.02
N LYS A 315 2.24 -0.24 -6.51
CA LYS A 315 1.34 -1.15 -5.80
C LYS A 315 0.74 -0.51 -4.53
N TYR A 316 1.56 0.15 -3.72
CA TYR A 316 1.09 0.82 -2.50
C TYR A 316 0.33 2.11 -2.79
N LYS A 317 0.71 2.87 -3.84
CA LYS A 317 -0.05 4.04 -4.30
C LYS A 317 -1.44 3.64 -4.77
N ILE A 318 -1.55 2.61 -5.63
CA ILE A 318 -2.85 2.07 -6.09
C ILE A 318 -3.68 1.56 -4.90
N GLY A 319 -3.05 0.80 -3.98
CA GLY A 319 -3.75 0.33 -2.77
C GLY A 319 -4.27 1.48 -1.91
N GLY A 320 -3.47 2.53 -1.71
CA GLY A 320 -3.88 3.74 -1.00
C GLY A 320 -5.01 4.49 -1.71
N ILE A 321 -4.95 4.63 -3.04
CA ILE A 321 -6.01 5.27 -3.84
C ILE A 321 -7.33 4.48 -3.74
N ILE A 322 -7.27 3.16 -3.87
CA ILE A 322 -8.46 2.29 -3.69
C ILE A 322 -9.03 2.48 -2.30
N LEU A 323 -8.20 2.44 -1.25
CA LEU A 323 -8.63 2.62 0.13
C LEU A 323 -9.28 4.00 0.36
N PHE A 324 -8.72 5.05 -0.25
CA PHE A 324 -9.28 6.40 -0.22
C PHE A 324 -10.69 6.43 -0.82
N PHE A 325 -10.87 5.89 -2.03
CA PHE A 325 -12.18 5.87 -2.69
C PHE A 325 -13.20 5.00 -1.97
N VAL A 326 -12.78 3.87 -1.39
CA VAL A 326 -13.63 3.04 -0.54
C VAL A 326 -14.12 3.85 0.68
N GLY A 327 -13.26 4.66 1.29
CA GLY A 327 -13.65 5.51 2.43
C GLY A 327 -14.64 6.60 2.04
N VAL A 328 -14.40 7.26 0.91
CA VAL A 328 -15.33 8.27 0.39
C VAL A 328 -16.69 7.65 0.07
N LEU A 329 -16.71 6.52 -0.66
CA LEU A 329 -17.95 5.82 -1.00
C LEU A 329 -18.70 5.34 0.24
N ALA A 330 -18.00 4.89 1.28
CA ALA A 330 -18.62 4.47 2.53
C ALA A 330 -19.25 5.63 3.30
N ILE A 331 -18.64 6.82 3.31
CA ILE A 331 -19.24 8.05 3.87
C ILE A 331 -20.51 8.41 3.10
N LEU A 332 -20.45 8.40 1.76
CA LEU A 332 -21.61 8.71 0.92
C LEU A 332 -22.73 7.70 1.14
N TYR A 333 -22.43 6.40 1.11
CA TYR A 333 -23.41 5.34 1.37
C TYR A 333 -24.07 5.50 2.74
N GLN A 334 -23.27 5.75 3.79
CA GLN A 334 -23.80 5.98 5.12
C GLN A 334 -24.69 7.23 5.18
N THR A 335 -24.28 8.34 4.58
CA THR A 335 -25.02 9.62 4.65
C THR A 335 -26.34 9.57 3.89
N PHE A 336 -26.39 8.89 2.73
CA PHE A 336 -27.57 8.89 1.85
C PHE A 336 -28.52 7.70 2.06
N ILE A 337 -28.04 6.55 2.53
CA ILE A 337 -28.87 5.33 2.67
C ILE A 337 -29.26 5.08 4.13
N ILE A 338 -28.36 5.39 5.07
CA ILE A 338 -28.55 5.10 6.50
C ILE A 338 -28.81 6.42 7.23
N ALA A 339 -30.08 6.81 7.34
CA ALA A 339 -30.52 8.07 7.96
C ALA A 339 -30.32 8.18 9.49
N THR A 340 -29.37 7.41 10.06
CA THR A 340 -29.02 7.48 11.48
C THR A 340 -27.67 8.18 11.63
N PRO A 341 -27.58 9.32 12.33
CA PRO A 341 -26.33 10.01 12.61
C PRO A 341 -25.53 9.20 13.64
N ASN A 342 -24.84 8.16 13.16
CA ASN A 342 -23.99 7.33 13.99
C ASN A 342 -22.55 7.86 13.96
N PHE A 343 -21.87 7.79 15.10
CA PHE A 343 -20.46 8.17 15.26
C PHE A 343 -19.47 7.36 14.38
N THR A 344 -19.96 6.44 13.56
CA THR A 344 -19.19 5.65 12.59
C THR A 344 -18.61 6.48 11.44
N LEU A 345 -19.09 7.71 11.21
CA LEU A 345 -18.51 8.64 10.23
C LEU A 345 -17.03 8.93 10.52
N PHE A 346 -16.64 8.99 11.80
CA PHE A 346 -15.25 9.25 12.20
C PHE A 346 -14.30 8.10 11.80
N SER A 347 -14.77 6.86 11.77
CA SER A 347 -13.98 5.71 11.31
C SER A 347 -13.57 5.86 9.85
N TRP A 348 -14.48 6.35 9.00
CA TRP A 348 -14.21 6.54 7.57
C TRP A 348 -13.26 7.70 7.30
N VAL A 349 -13.41 8.80 8.05
CA VAL A 349 -12.46 9.93 7.99
C VAL A 349 -11.05 9.47 8.38
N GLY A 350 -10.94 8.65 9.42
CA GLY A 350 -9.68 8.06 9.82
C GLY A 350 -9.05 7.15 8.75
N MET A 351 -9.87 6.37 8.05
CA MET A 351 -9.40 5.54 6.92
C MET A 351 -8.91 6.39 5.74
N ILE A 352 -9.60 7.48 5.42
CA ILE A 352 -9.18 8.44 4.39
C ILE A 352 -7.83 9.07 4.78
N ALA A 353 -7.69 9.51 6.04
CA ALA A 353 -6.45 10.08 6.55
C ALA A 353 -5.29 9.08 6.45
N ALA A 354 -5.51 7.82 6.82
CA ALA A 354 -4.53 6.74 6.68
C ALA A 354 -4.15 6.49 5.21
N ALA A 355 -5.14 6.48 4.30
CA ALA A 355 -4.91 6.32 2.87
C ALA A 355 -4.05 7.45 2.27
N LEU A 356 -4.36 8.71 2.61
CA LEU A 356 -3.57 9.87 2.19
C LEU A 356 -2.15 9.81 2.73
N MET A 357 -1.98 9.37 3.99
CA MET A 357 -0.66 9.20 4.59
C MET A 357 0.17 8.14 3.86
N ILE A 358 -0.43 7.00 3.50
CA ILE A 358 0.25 5.95 2.72
C ILE A 358 0.71 6.51 1.37
N ILE A 359 -0.16 7.25 0.67
CA ILE A 359 0.16 7.83 -0.64
C ILE A 359 1.31 8.84 -0.53
N ALA A 360 1.26 9.73 0.46
CA ALA A 360 2.25 10.80 0.64
C ALA A 360 3.65 10.27 0.98
N VAL A 361 3.73 9.21 1.80
CA VAL A 361 5.02 8.74 2.34
C VAL A 361 5.66 7.64 1.48
N THR A 362 4.88 6.86 0.74
CA THR A 362 5.37 5.73 -0.08
C THR A 362 6.59 6.08 -0.97
N PRO A 363 6.62 7.20 -1.71
CA PRO A 363 7.74 7.54 -2.61
C PRO A 363 9.09 7.75 -1.90
N GLY A 364 9.08 8.12 -0.62
CA GLY A 364 10.30 8.42 0.15
C GLY A 364 10.99 7.19 0.75
N LEU A 365 10.51 5.98 0.46
CA LEU A 365 10.95 4.74 1.12
C LEU A 365 11.62 3.75 0.14
N PRO A 366 12.84 4.02 -0.34
CA PRO A 366 13.57 3.06 -1.19
C PRO A 366 13.85 1.75 -0.44
N ARG A 367 13.55 0.62 -1.09
CA ARG A 367 13.72 -0.72 -0.50
C ARG A 367 15.11 -1.29 -0.87
N ARG A 368 16.14 -0.68 -0.29
CA ARG A 368 17.55 -1.04 -0.51
C ARG A 368 17.90 -2.38 0.16
N THR A 369 18.79 -3.15 -0.44
CA THR A 369 19.37 -4.37 0.14
C THR A 369 20.45 -4.01 1.18
N ARG A 370 20.99 -5.00 1.90
CA ARG A 370 22.18 -4.78 2.74
C ARG A 370 23.38 -4.30 1.92
N ALA A 371 23.56 -4.85 0.71
CA ALA A 371 24.61 -4.44 -0.23
C ALA A 371 24.37 -3.01 -0.74
N GLY A 372 23.13 -2.65 -1.09
CA GLY A 372 22.77 -1.29 -1.47
C GLY A 372 23.01 -0.26 -0.37
N ASN A 373 22.68 -0.60 0.89
CA ASN A 373 23.01 0.27 2.02
C ASN A 373 24.53 0.38 2.24
N ALA A 374 25.30 -0.68 2.00
CA ALA A 374 26.76 -0.62 2.08
C ALA A 374 27.34 0.29 0.99
N ALA A 375 26.94 0.08 -0.28
CA ALA A 375 27.35 0.92 -1.40
C ALA A 375 26.96 2.39 -1.19
N LEU A 376 25.77 2.66 -0.65
CA LEU A 376 25.34 4.03 -0.33
C LEU A 376 26.25 4.70 0.70
N ARG A 377 26.75 3.96 1.71
CA ARG A 377 27.71 4.53 2.67
C ARG A 377 29.03 4.91 2.01
N ASP A 378 29.50 4.10 1.07
CA ASP A 378 30.74 4.39 0.35
C ASP A 378 30.55 5.60 -0.57
N TRP A 379 29.43 5.66 -1.29
CA TRP A 379 29.05 6.83 -2.10
C TRP A 379 28.88 8.10 -1.26
N ILE A 380 28.34 8.03 -0.05
CA ILE A 380 28.29 9.17 0.87
C ILE A 380 29.71 9.57 1.32
N GLY A 381 30.61 8.60 1.51
CA GLY A 381 32.01 8.89 1.79
C GLY A 381 32.70 9.63 0.62
N PHE A 382 32.36 9.28 -0.61
CA PHE A 382 32.82 9.99 -1.81
C PHE A 382 32.18 11.39 -1.92
N ARG A 383 30.88 11.52 -1.60
CA ARG A 383 30.21 12.82 -1.51
C ARG A 383 30.92 13.75 -0.52
N ASN A 384 31.34 13.24 0.64
CA ASN A 384 32.08 14.03 1.62
C ASN A 384 33.38 14.59 1.03
N TYR A 385 34.07 13.82 0.18
CA TYR A 385 35.23 14.32 -0.57
C TYR A 385 34.81 15.43 -1.53
N LEU A 386 33.77 15.23 -2.35
CA LEU A 386 33.32 16.25 -3.31
C LEU A 386 32.92 17.57 -2.62
N THR A 387 32.35 17.49 -1.42
CA THR A 387 31.93 18.65 -0.62
C THR A 387 33.03 19.26 0.27
N ASP A 388 34.24 18.72 0.30
CA ASP A 388 35.35 19.29 1.11
C ASP A 388 35.67 20.71 0.61
N PRO A 389 35.65 21.75 1.46
CA PRO A 389 35.92 23.13 1.03
C PRO A 389 37.37 23.37 0.57
N LYS A 390 38.29 22.42 0.76
CA LYS A 390 39.69 22.58 0.35
C LYS A 390 39.82 22.72 -1.17
N PRO A 391 40.49 23.79 -1.66
CA PRO A 391 40.68 23.98 -3.09
C PRO A 391 41.53 22.86 -3.69
N ILE A 392 41.22 22.47 -4.92
CA ILE A 392 42.01 21.51 -5.67
C ILE A 392 43.23 22.25 -6.26
N VAL A 393 44.42 21.68 -6.09
CA VAL A 393 45.69 22.23 -6.58
C VAL A 393 46.33 21.23 -7.56
N THR A 394 45.58 20.82 -8.57
CA THR A 394 46.06 19.93 -9.64
C THR A 394 45.85 20.58 -11.01
N ASN A 395 46.72 20.24 -11.95
CA ASN A 395 46.59 20.63 -13.36
C ASN A 395 45.79 19.60 -14.17
N GLN A 396 45.41 18.47 -13.56
CA GLN A 396 44.64 17.42 -14.22
C GLN A 396 43.14 17.74 -14.20
N THR A 397 42.65 18.40 -15.23
CA THR A 397 41.23 18.79 -15.35
C THR A 397 40.31 17.61 -15.65
N SER A 398 40.86 16.44 -16.00
CA SER A 398 40.09 15.21 -16.25
C SER A 398 39.28 14.74 -15.03
N GLU A 399 39.81 14.93 -13.82
CA GLU A 399 39.10 14.56 -12.58
C GLU A 399 37.83 15.40 -12.38
N PHE A 400 37.89 16.70 -12.71
CA PHE A 400 36.72 17.58 -12.65
C PHE A 400 35.57 17.01 -13.47
N PHE A 401 35.82 16.73 -14.75
CA PHE A 401 34.79 16.21 -15.65
C PHE A 401 34.35 14.79 -15.29
N ALA A 402 35.24 13.96 -14.75
CA ALA A 402 34.92 12.60 -14.33
C ALA A 402 33.96 12.54 -13.15
N TYR A 403 34.12 13.43 -12.18
CA TYR A 403 33.37 13.36 -10.91
C TYR A 403 32.11 14.21 -10.94
N LEU A 404 31.98 15.09 -11.92
CA LEU A 404 30.88 16.02 -12.04
C LEU A 404 29.50 15.37 -12.29
N PRO A 405 29.35 14.32 -13.14
CA PRO A 405 28.09 13.58 -13.23
C PRO A 405 27.63 13.05 -11.87
N TYR A 406 28.57 12.54 -11.07
CA TYR A 406 28.30 12.03 -9.72
C TYR A 406 27.97 13.16 -8.74
N ALA A 407 28.61 14.33 -8.87
CA ALA A 407 28.31 15.50 -8.06
C ALA A 407 26.88 16.01 -8.29
N ILE A 408 26.41 15.99 -9.56
CA ILE A 408 25.06 16.42 -9.95
C ILE A 408 23.98 15.51 -9.32
N VAL A 409 24.15 14.19 -9.40
CA VAL A 409 23.17 13.23 -8.85
C VAL A 409 23.20 13.11 -7.33
N MET A 410 24.20 13.69 -6.67
CA MET A 410 24.32 13.74 -5.21
C MET A 410 24.08 15.14 -4.63
N ASP A 411 23.59 16.08 -5.45
CA ASP A 411 23.33 17.48 -5.10
C ASP A 411 24.54 18.17 -4.45
N CYS A 412 25.72 18.06 -5.06
CA CYS A 412 26.95 18.71 -4.60
C CYS A 412 27.76 19.36 -5.73
N GLU A 413 27.12 19.66 -6.87
CA GLU A 413 27.74 20.26 -8.05
C GLU A 413 28.30 21.67 -7.78
N LYS A 414 27.69 22.44 -6.87
CA LYS A 414 28.14 23.81 -6.53
C LYS A 414 29.39 23.76 -5.67
N GLU A 415 29.38 22.90 -4.65
CA GLU A 415 30.51 22.69 -3.75
C GLU A 415 31.70 22.14 -4.52
N TRP A 416 31.47 21.15 -5.40
CA TRP A 416 32.54 20.60 -6.23
C TRP A 416 33.15 21.65 -7.16
N THR A 417 32.33 22.44 -7.85
CA THR A 417 32.82 23.44 -8.82
C THR A 417 33.55 24.60 -8.15
N ALA A 418 33.15 25.01 -6.94
CA ALA A 418 33.85 26.02 -6.15
C ALA A 418 35.30 25.64 -5.84
N ARG A 419 35.60 24.35 -5.65
CA ARG A 419 36.97 23.88 -5.38
C ARG A 419 37.93 24.07 -6.57
N TRP A 420 37.40 24.19 -7.78
CA TRP A 420 38.14 24.32 -9.03
C TRP A 420 38.20 25.76 -9.56
N GLU A 421 37.64 26.74 -8.84
CA GLU A 421 37.55 28.14 -9.29
C GLU A 421 38.92 28.76 -9.61
N LYS A 422 39.98 28.33 -8.91
CA LYS A 422 41.36 28.81 -9.09
C LYS A 422 42.15 28.05 -10.16
N VAL A 423 41.59 27.00 -10.75
CA VAL A 423 42.26 26.14 -11.74
C VAL A 423 41.77 26.52 -13.14
N ALA A 424 42.70 26.76 -14.06
CA ALA A 424 42.36 26.98 -15.46
C ALA A 424 41.87 25.65 -16.08
N LEU A 425 40.58 25.58 -16.40
CA LEU A 425 40.00 24.37 -17.00
C LEU A 425 40.32 24.29 -18.49
N VAL A 426 40.85 23.14 -18.90
CA VAL A 426 40.95 22.75 -20.31
C VAL A 426 39.70 21.98 -20.65
N LEU A 427 38.85 22.54 -21.52
CA LEU A 427 37.62 21.92 -21.97
C LEU A 427 37.93 20.61 -22.73
N PRO A 428 37.15 19.54 -22.50
CA PRO A 428 37.34 18.27 -23.19
C PRO A 428 36.82 18.34 -24.62
N SER A 429 37.33 17.49 -25.51
CA SER A 429 36.97 17.48 -26.93
C SER A 429 35.49 17.20 -27.22
N TRP A 430 34.77 16.57 -26.28
CA TRP A 430 33.35 16.30 -26.37
C TRP A 430 32.48 17.49 -25.96
N PHE A 431 33.04 18.57 -25.39
CA PHE A 431 32.32 19.75 -24.97
C PHE A 431 32.84 20.99 -25.69
N SER A 432 31.95 21.75 -26.33
CA SER A 432 32.30 23.06 -26.88
C SER A 432 31.25 24.10 -26.54
N ALA A 433 31.69 25.32 -26.27
CA ALA A 433 30.82 26.46 -26.08
C ALA A 433 31.25 27.62 -26.99
N ALA A 434 30.27 28.42 -27.42
CA ALA A 434 30.50 29.55 -28.32
C ALA A 434 31.30 30.70 -27.65
N GLU A 435 31.17 30.88 -26.34
CA GLU A 435 31.89 31.91 -25.59
C GLU A 435 33.15 31.34 -24.91
N THR A 436 34.26 32.08 -24.92
CA THR A 436 35.48 31.79 -24.15
C THR A 436 36.01 33.11 -23.55
N PRO A 437 36.62 33.11 -22.35
CA PRO A 437 37.07 31.98 -21.53
C PRO A 437 35.97 31.30 -20.70
N TYR A 438 36.08 29.98 -20.50
CA TYR A 438 35.16 29.17 -19.68
C TYR A 438 35.79 28.86 -18.32
N THR A 439 35.19 29.35 -17.23
CA THR A 439 35.60 28.99 -15.87
C THR A 439 34.87 27.73 -15.37
N ALA A 440 35.31 27.15 -14.25
CA ALA A 440 34.61 26.05 -13.58
C ALA A 440 33.16 26.41 -13.21
N SER A 441 32.94 27.67 -12.81
CA SER A 441 31.61 28.22 -12.54
C SER A 441 30.76 28.31 -13.80
N ASP A 442 31.34 28.74 -14.93
CA ASP A 442 30.58 28.84 -16.20
C ASP A 442 30.23 27.46 -16.75
N TYR A 443 31.11 26.47 -16.55
CA TYR A 443 30.78 25.07 -16.82
C TYR A 443 29.67 24.54 -15.90
N ALA A 444 29.68 24.89 -14.61
CA ALA A 444 28.59 24.54 -13.69
C ALA A 444 27.24 25.15 -14.13
N LYS A 445 27.27 26.41 -14.59
CA LYS A 445 26.10 27.08 -15.16
C LYS A 445 25.62 26.38 -16.42
N SER A 446 26.52 25.97 -17.31
CA SER A 446 26.14 25.25 -18.54
C SER A 446 25.44 23.93 -18.23
N ILE A 447 25.84 23.22 -17.17
CA ILE A 447 25.10 22.04 -16.67
C ILE A 447 23.69 22.43 -16.25
N ILE A 448 23.54 23.51 -15.48
CA ILE A 448 22.21 23.98 -15.06
C ILE A 448 21.38 24.34 -16.30
N THR A 449 21.97 24.95 -17.33
CA THR A 449 21.31 25.21 -18.61
C THR A 449 20.87 23.91 -19.28
N VAL A 450 21.72 22.87 -19.34
CA VAL A 450 21.38 21.54 -19.86
C VAL A 450 20.27 20.88 -19.04
N VAL A 451 20.37 20.90 -17.71
CA VAL A 451 19.34 20.37 -16.79
C VAL A 451 18.02 21.11 -17.00
N ASN A 452 18.04 22.44 -17.12
CA ASN A 452 16.84 23.27 -17.31
C ASN A 452 16.26 23.11 -18.71
N TYR A 453 17.08 22.96 -19.74
CA TYR A 453 16.68 22.64 -21.09
C TYR A 453 15.94 21.29 -21.11
N LEU A 454 16.58 20.25 -20.55
CA LEU A 454 15.96 18.94 -20.40
C LEU A 454 14.72 19.02 -19.52
N ALA A 455 14.70 19.82 -18.46
CA ALA A 455 13.54 20.01 -17.58
C ALA A 455 12.36 20.68 -18.28
N ARG A 456 12.60 21.76 -19.03
CA ARG A 456 11.58 22.44 -19.82
C ARG A 456 10.98 21.46 -20.83
N LYS A 457 11.83 20.77 -21.59
CA LYS A 457 11.42 19.75 -22.57
C LYS A 457 10.69 18.56 -21.93
N LEU A 458 11.12 18.12 -20.74
CA LEU A 458 10.47 17.08 -19.93
C LEU A 458 9.13 17.53 -19.34
N SER A 459 8.98 18.81 -19.00
CA SER A 459 7.74 19.36 -18.43
C SER A 459 6.66 19.64 -19.49
N THR A 460 7.08 19.99 -20.71
CA THR A 460 6.18 20.15 -21.87
C THR A 460 5.71 18.81 -22.41
N ALA A 461 6.48 17.74 -22.19
CA ALA A 461 6.06 16.38 -22.47
C ALA A 461 5.30 15.82 -21.27
N ARG A 462 3.97 15.74 -21.38
CA ARG A 462 3.11 15.18 -20.32
C ARG A 462 3.66 13.85 -19.80
N THR A 463 4.10 13.84 -18.54
CA THR A 463 4.35 12.61 -17.79
C THR A 463 3.08 11.77 -17.72
N PRO A 464 3.05 10.52 -18.24
CA PRO A 464 2.01 9.58 -17.84
C PRO A 464 2.39 9.05 -16.45
N GLY A 465 1.66 9.45 -15.41
CA GLY A 465 1.71 8.74 -14.11
C GLY A 465 1.77 9.57 -12.83
N VAL A 466 1.75 10.90 -12.87
CA VAL A 466 1.53 11.72 -11.67
C VAL A 466 0.34 12.63 -11.87
N ALA A 467 -0.83 12.00 -11.84
CA ALA A 467 -2.00 12.53 -11.14
C ALA A 467 -2.14 11.73 -9.82
#